data_AF-A0A7S1QF68-F1
#
_entry.id   AF-A0A7S1QF68-F1
#
_cell.length_a   1.000
_cell.length_b   1.000
_cell.length_c   1.000
_cell.angle_alpha   90.00
_cell.angle_beta   90.00
_cell.angle_gamma   90.00
#
_symmetry.space_group_name_H-M   'P 1'
#
loop_
_entity.id
_entity.type
_entity.pdbx_description
1 polymer ?
#
loop_
_entity_poly.entity_id
_entity_poly.type
_entity_poly.pdbx_seq_one_letter_code
_entity_poly.pdbx_strand_id
1 'polypeptide(L)'
;PWYMDDKMPDYLSEGEVIEKNLPHSWAQAHNTYNEMRADSANQCILISGESGAGKTEATKIVMKYLAQISCLRADAAAKEAGLQVGKKLASCSPILEAFGNAKTVRNDNSSR
;
A
#
# COMPACT_ATOMS: atom_id res chain seq x y z
N PRO A 1 -12.11 -0.61 -13.86
CA PRO A 1 -11.72 -1.90 -13.24
C PRO A 1 -11.70 -1.77 -11.72
N TRP A 2 -11.92 -2.84 -10.96
CA TRP A 2 -12.05 -2.79 -9.49
C TRP A 2 -10.77 -2.34 -8.74
N TYR A 3 -9.64 -2.26 -9.43
CA TYR A 3 -8.33 -1.87 -8.89
C TYR A 3 -7.93 -0.42 -9.18
N MET A 4 -8.83 0.39 -9.74
CA MET A 4 -8.55 1.78 -10.09
C MET A 4 -8.76 2.71 -8.90
N ASP A 5 -7.88 3.71 -8.74
CA ASP A 5 -7.89 4.61 -7.59
C ASP A 5 -9.22 5.33 -7.35
N ASP A 6 -10.06 5.49 -8.38
CA ASP A 6 -11.41 6.06 -8.25
C ASP A 6 -12.33 5.23 -7.36
N LYS A 7 -12.00 3.95 -7.12
CA LYS A 7 -12.71 3.04 -6.21
C LYS A 7 -12.16 3.02 -4.81
N MET A 8 -11.01 3.64 -4.55
CA MET A 8 -10.42 3.72 -3.22
C MET A 8 -11.33 4.41 -2.17
N PRO A 9 -12.08 5.48 -2.51
CA PRO A 9 -13.01 6.11 -1.57
C PRO A 9 -14.05 5.15 -0.99
N ASP A 10 -14.49 4.14 -1.75
CA ASP A 10 -15.47 3.16 -1.29
C ASP A 10 -14.93 2.39 -0.06
N TYR A 11 -13.65 2.02 -0.07
CA TYR A 11 -12.97 1.35 1.05
C TYR A 11 -12.65 2.31 2.19
N LEU A 12 -12.31 3.56 1.88
CA LEU A 12 -12.01 4.58 2.89
C LEU A 12 -13.26 5.02 3.67
N SER A 13 -14.45 4.80 3.10
CA SER A 13 -15.74 5.11 3.73
C SER A 13 -16.25 4.04 4.70
N GLU A 14 -15.63 2.85 4.70
CA GLU A 14 -15.99 1.77 5.61
C GLU A 14 -15.55 2.09 7.06
N GLY A 15 -16.18 1.42 8.03
CA GLY A 15 -15.89 1.56 9.45
C GLY A 15 -14.55 0.93 9.85
N GLU A 16 -14.32 0.70 11.15
CA GLU A 16 -13.08 0.03 11.60
C GLU A 16 -12.94 -1.41 11.06
N VAL A 17 -14.07 -2.03 10.74
CA VAL A 17 -14.16 -3.31 10.05
C VAL A 17 -14.82 -3.06 8.71
N ILE A 18 -14.24 -3.60 7.64
CA ILE A 18 -14.87 -3.60 6.32
C ILE A 18 -16.05 -4.58 6.36
N GLU A 19 -17.27 -4.06 6.27
CA GLU A 19 -18.50 -4.87 6.30
C GLU A 19 -18.80 -5.48 4.93
N LYS A 20 -18.45 -4.75 3.87
CA LYS A 20 -18.62 -5.24 2.49
C LYS A 20 -17.47 -6.17 2.13
N ASN A 21 -17.77 -7.39 1.65
CA ASN A 21 -16.74 -8.31 1.16
C ASN A 21 -16.14 -7.83 -0.17
N LEU A 22 -15.30 -6.79 -0.10
CA LEU A 22 -14.65 -6.10 -1.21
C LEU A 22 -13.21 -6.64 -1.35
N PRO A 23 -12.97 -7.65 -2.21
CA PRO A 23 -11.65 -8.25 -2.34
C PRO A 23 -10.69 -7.31 -3.06
N HIS A 24 -9.78 -6.68 -2.30
CA HIS A 24 -8.69 -5.86 -2.82
C HIS A 24 -7.56 -5.74 -1.79
N SER A 25 -6.32 -5.46 -2.24
CA SER A 25 -5.19 -5.21 -1.33
C SER A 25 -5.43 -4.04 -0.37
N TRP A 26 -6.36 -3.15 -0.72
CA TRP A 26 -6.83 -2.07 0.17
C TRP A 26 -7.54 -2.60 1.39
N ALA A 27 -8.32 -3.68 1.26
CA ALA A 27 -9.01 -4.27 2.40
C ALA A 27 -8.02 -4.82 3.43
N GLN A 28 -6.97 -5.52 2.97
CA GLN A 28 -5.90 -5.97 3.86
C GLN A 28 -5.19 -4.78 4.53
N ALA A 29 -4.87 -3.73 3.76
CA ALA A 29 -4.23 -2.53 4.29
C ALA A 29 -5.11 -1.79 5.33
N HIS A 30 -6.42 -1.73 5.09
CA HIS A 30 -7.40 -1.13 5.98
C HIS A 30 -7.46 -1.86 7.32
N ASN A 31 -7.68 -3.17 7.29
CA ASN A 31 -7.76 -3.99 8.50
C ASN A 31 -6.46 -3.91 9.29
N THR A 32 -5.31 -4.06 8.61
CA THR A 32 -3.98 -3.94 9.24
C THR A 32 -3.80 -2.59 9.94
N TYR A 33 -4.24 -1.49 9.32
CA TYR A 33 -4.15 -0.15 9.91
C TYR A 33 -5.04 0.00 11.15
N ASN A 34 -6.28 -0.50 11.10
CA ASN A 34 -7.20 -0.40 12.22
C ASN A 34 -6.79 -1.33 13.38
N GLU A 35 -6.34 -2.56 13.09
CA GLU A 35 -5.78 -3.50 14.07
C GLU A 35 -4.55 -2.90 14.77
N MET A 36 -3.62 -2.30 14.00
CA MET A 36 -2.47 -1.58 14.56
C MET A 36 -2.90 -0.50 15.56
N ARG A 37 -3.98 0.24 15.26
CA ARG A 37 -4.50 1.31 16.13
C ARG A 37 -5.26 0.77 17.34
N ALA A 38 -6.05 -0.27 17.15
CA ALA A 38 -6.84 -0.90 18.21
C ALA A 38 -5.94 -1.59 19.23
N ASP A 39 -4.99 -2.40 18.74
CA ASP A 39 -4.11 -3.21 19.59
C ASP A 39 -2.90 -2.41 20.11
N SER A 40 -2.65 -1.21 19.56
CA SER A 40 -1.44 -0.42 19.82
C SER A 40 -0.15 -1.23 19.63
N ALA A 41 -0.16 -2.13 18.64
CA ALA A 41 0.91 -3.08 18.35
C ALA A 41 1.35 -3.00 16.89
N ASN A 42 2.61 -3.32 16.62
CA ASN A 42 3.16 -3.32 15.27
C ASN A 42 2.53 -4.43 14.43
N GLN A 43 2.23 -4.12 13.16
CA GLN A 43 1.65 -5.06 12.20
C GLN A 43 2.59 -5.30 11.01
N CYS A 44 2.39 -6.42 10.30
CA CYS A 44 3.17 -6.79 9.13
C CYS A 44 2.27 -7.34 8.01
N ILE A 45 2.48 -6.87 6.78
CA ILE A 45 1.86 -7.43 5.58
C ILE A 45 2.95 -8.15 4.79
N LEU A 46 2.84 -9.47 4.68
CA LEU A 46 3.75 -10.30 3.89
C LEU A 46 3.20 -10.54 2.48
N ILE A 47 3.87 -9.99 1.47
CA ILE A 47 3.52 -10.18 0.06
C ILE A 47 4.47 -11.19 -0.57
N SER A 48 3.96 -12.40 -0.82
CA SER A 48 4.72 -13.50 -1.43
C SER A 48 4.34 -13.73 -2.89
N GLY A 49 5.17 -14.47 -3.61
CA GLY A 49 4.94 -14.80 -5.03
C GLY A 49 6.25 -14.94 -5.81
N GLU A 50 6.17 -15.62 -6.95
CA GLU A 50 7.32 -15.79 -7.84
C GLU A 50 7.79 -14.46 -8.47
N SER A 51 8.93 -14.52 -9.14
CA SER A 51 9.44 -13.38 -9.89
C SER A 51 8.45 -13.00 -11.01
N GLY A 52 8.06 -11.73 -11.09
CA GLY A 52 7.04 -11.26 -12.03
C GLY A 52 5.58 -11.36 -11.53
N ALA A 53 5.31 -11.95 -10.36
CA ALA A 53 3.94 -12.10 -9.83
C ALA A 53 3.27 -10.78 -9.36
N GLY A 54 3.94 -9.63 -9.51
CA GLY A 54 3.38 -8.32 -9.14
C GLY A 54 3.57 -7.89 -7.68
N LYS A 55 4.47 -8.53 -6.92
CA LYS A 55 4.74 -8.20 -5.50
C LYS A 55 5.02 -6.70 -5.28
N THR A 56 5.91 -6.12 -6.08
CA THR A 56 6.28 -4.70 -5.99
C THR A 56 5.09 -3.78 -6.24
N GLU A 57 4.25 -4.10 -7.23
CA GLU A 57 3.04 -3.32 -7.53
C GLU A 57 1.99 -3.46 -6.43
N ALA A 58 1.81 -4.67 -5.87
CA ALA A 58 0.95 -4.87 -4.71
C ALA A 58 1.43 -4.05 -3.49
N THR A 59 2.74 -4.00 -3.23
CA THR A 59 3.32 -3.14 -2.19
C THR A 59 2.98 -1.67 -2.44
N LYS A 60 3.14 -1.16 -3.68
CA LYS A 60 2.80 0.22 -4.03
C LYS A 60 1.32 0.54 -3.76
N ILE A 61 0.42 -0.38 -4.11
CA ILE A 61 -1.04 -0.25 -3.87
C ILE A 61 -1.35 -0.16 -2.38
N VAL A 62 -0.75 -1.05 -1.57
CA VAL A 62 -0.90 -1.04 -0.09
C VAL A 62 -0.38 0.27 0.50
N MET A 63 0.83 0.69 0.13
CA MET A 63 1.43 1.92 0.66
C MET A 63 0.61 3.17 0.31
N LYS A 64 0.09 3.24 -0.92
CA LYS A 64 -0.77 4.35 -1.34
C LYS A 64 -2.05 4.43 -0.51
N TYR A 65 -2.64 3.29 -0.18
CA TYR A 65 -3.82 3.23 0.67
C TYR A 65 -3.51 3.68 2.11
N LEU A 66 -2.42 3.16 2.69
CA LEU A 66 -1.97 3.55 4.04
C LEU A 66 -1.73 5.07 4.15
N ALA A 67 -1.18 5.69 3.10
CA ALA A 67 -0.99 7.13 3.04
C ALA A 67 -2.32 7.91 3.03
N GLN A 68 -3.41 7.35 2.48
CA GLN A 68 -4.73 7.99 2.47
C GLN A 68 -5.48 7.78 3.79
N ILE A 69 -5.54 6.53 4.30
CA ILE A 69 -6.28 6.19 5.52
C ILE A 69 -5.69 6.86 6.77
N SER A 70 -4.36 7.00 6.84
CA SER A 70 -3.70 7.72 7.92
C SER A 70 -4.06 9.21 8.00
N CYS A 71 -4.56 9.78 6.90
CA CYS A 71 -4.93 11.19 6.80
C CYS A 71 -6.45 11.44 6.80
N LEU A 72 -7.28 10.40 6.90
CA LEU A 72 -8.76 10.52 6.79
C LEU A 72 -9.36 11.50 7.81
N ARG A 73 -8.81 11.52 9.04
CA ARG A 73 -9.26 12.38 10.15
C ARG A 73 -8.27 13.50 10.45
N ALA A 74 -7.29 13.72 9.58
CA ALA A 74 -6.24 14.70 9.77
C ALA A 74 -6.64 16.07 9.23
N ASP A 75 -6.05 17.13 9.77
CA ASP A 75 -6.22 18.48 9.21
C ASP A 75 -5.60 18.59 7.80
N ALA A 76 -5.88 19.70 7.11
CA ALA A 76 -5.41 19.90 5.74
C ALA A 76 -3.88 19.86 5.61
N ALA A 77 -3.15 20.32 6.63
CA ALA A 77 -1.68 20.34 6.61
C ALA A 77 -1.10 18.92 6.79
N ALA A 78 -1.65 18.14 7.71
CA ALA A 78 -1.27 16.75 7.94
C ALA A 78 -1.67 15.85 6.76
N LYS A 79 -2.80 16.14 6.10
CA LYS A 79 -3.21 15.44 4.87
C LYS A 79 -2.23 15.68 3.72
N GLU A 80 -1.78 16.92 3.52
CA GLU A 80 -0.75 17.23 2.53
C GLU A 80 0.56 16.52 2.87
N ALA A 81 0.99 16.57 4.13
CA ALA A 81 2.21 15.90 4.57
C ALA A 81 2.17 14.38 4.31
N GLY A 82 1.08 13.69 4.63
CA GLY A 82 0.92 12.25 4.39
C GLY A 82 0.91 11.90 2.89
N LEU A 83 0.24 12.71 2.07
CA LEU A 83 0.27 12.52 0.61
C LEU A 83 1.69 12.68 0.04
N GLN A 84 2.47 13.62 0.58
CA GLN A 84 3.87 13.81 0.20
C GLN A 84 4.77 12.62 0.59
N VAL A 85 4.50 11.96 1.72
CA VAL A 85 5.20 10.71 2.09
C VAL A 85 4.95 9.62 1.06
N GLY A 86 3.68 9.41 0.66
CA GLY A 86 3.33 8.46 -0.39
C GLY A 86 4.03 8.73 -1.72
N LYS A 87 4.09 10.02 -2.14
CA LYS A 87 4.84 10.44 -3.33
C LYS A 87 6.33 10.14 -3.22
N LYS A 88 6.97 10.47 -2.09
CA LYS A 88 8.39 10.21 -1.87
C LYS A 88 8.71 8.73 -1.94
N LEU A 89 7.89 7.87 -1.31
CA LEU A 89 8.05 6.42 -1.35
C LEU A 89 7.97 5.87 -2.78
N ALA A 90 7.01 6.34 -3.59
CA ALA A 90 6.93 5.97 -4.99
C ALA A 90 8.19 6.42 -5.77
N SER A 91 8.64 7.66 -5.55
CA SER A 91 9.85 8.21 -6.16
C SER A 91 11.16 7.53 -5.73
N CYS A 92 11.17 6.82 -4.60
CA CYS A 92 12.32 6.01 -4.20
C CYS A 92 12.46 4.74 -5.05
N SER A 93 11.39 4.24 -5.68
CA SER A 93 11.41 2.97 -6.41
C SER A 93 12.51 2.92 -7.49
N PRO A 94 12.65 3.91 -8.39
CA PRO A 94 13.73 3.89 -9.39
C PRO A 94 15.13 3.81 -8.79
N ILE A 95 15.38 4.47 -7.65
CA ILE A 95 16.67 4.44 -6.96
C ILE A 95 16.89 3.05 -6.35
N LEU A 96 15.91 2.55 -5.60
CA LEU A 96 16.01 1.25 -4.95
C LEU A 96 16.11 0.11 -5.97
N GLU A 97 15.40 0.20 -7.08
CA GLU A 97 15.47 -0.78 -8.17
C GLU A 97 16.81 -0.69 -8.91
N ALA A 98 17.35 0.50 -9.16
CA ALA A 98 18.64 0.64 -9.85
C ALA A 98 19.81 0.01 -9.07
N PHE A 99 19.79 0.06 -7.73
CA PHE A 99 20.85 -0.48 -6.89
C PHE A 99 20.54 -1.86 -6.30
N GLY A 100 19.27 -2.21 -6.14
CA GLY A 100 18.81 -3.42 -5.47
C GLY A 100 18.21 -4.48 -6.39
N ASN A 101 17.94 -4.16 -7.66
CA ASN A 101 17.49 -5.16 -8.62
C ASN A 101 18.62 -5.61 -9.54
N ALA A 102 18.51 -6.85 -10.00
CA ALA A 102 19.41 -7.42 -10.99
C ALA A 102 18.65 -8.31 -11.96
N LYS A 103 19.22 -8.47 -13.15
CA LYS A 103 18.75 -9.46 -14.12
C LYS A 103 19.07 -10.87 -13.64
N THR A 104 18.06 -11.75 -13.70
CA THR A 104 18.17 -13.18 -13.45
C THR A 104 17.72 -13.96 -14.68
N VAL A 105 17.90 -15.28 -14.69
CA VAL A 105 17.45 -16.14 -15.80
C VAL A 105 15.93 -16.07 -16.05
N ARG A 106 15.13 -15.77 -15.01
CA ARG A 106 13.66 -15.82 -15.07
C ARG A 106 12.97 -14.45 -14.93
N ASN A 107 13.71 -13.38 -14.64
CA ASN A 107 13.17 -12.03 -14.51
C ASN A 107 14.30 -11.00 -14.71
N ASP A 108 14.09 -10.08 -15.64
CA ASP A 108 15.05 -9.00 -15.99
C ASP A 108 15.15 -7.90 -14.93
N ASN A 109 14.18 -7.79 -14.00
CA ASN A 109 14.16 -6.79 -12.92
C ASN A 109 13.84 -7.46 -11.57
N SER A 110 14.69 -8.40 -11.14
CA SER A 110 14.49 -9.15 -9.90
C SER A 110 15.14 -8.44 -8.71
N SER A 111 14.38 -8.09 -7.68
CA SER A 111 14.93 -7.54 -6.42
C SER A 111 15.80 -8.56 -5.69
N ARG A 112 16.97 -8.14 -5.22
CA ARG A 112 18.00 -8.95 -4.54
C ARG A 112 18.17 -8.57 -3.09
#